data_AF-A0A7G2JYN8-F1
#
_entry.id   AF-A0A7G2JYN8-F1
#
_cell.length_a   1.000
_cell.length_b   1.000
_cell.length_c   1.000
_cell.angle_alpha   90.00
_cell.angle_beta   90.00
_cell.angle_gamma   90.00
#
_symmetry.space_group_name_H-M   'P 1'
#
loop_
_entity.id
_entity.type
_entity.pdbx_description
1 polymer ?
#
loop_
_entity_poly.entity_id
_entity_poly.type
_entity_poly.pdbx_seq_one_letter_code
_entity_poly.pdbx_strand_id
1 'polypeptide(L)' 'MALWGGRFTQAADKRFKDFNDSLRFDYRLAEQDIQGSIGWSKALVKVNVLTVEEQHQLEQALN' A
#
# COMPACT_ATOMS: atom_id res chain seq x y z
N MET A 1 6.78 -0.69 -8.79
CA MET A 1 6.72 -2.13 -8.45
C MET A 1 5.26 -2.54 -8.46
N ALA A 2 4.87 -3.64 -9.09
CA ALA A 2 3.46 -4.07 -9.11
C ALA A 2 3.11 -4.80 -7.80
N LEU A 3 1.96 -4.51 -7.20
CA LEU A 3 1.48 -5.18 -5.97
C LEU A 3 1.11 -6.66 -6.19
N TRP A 4 1.02 -7.08 -7.46
CA TRP A 4 0.65 -8.40 -7.89
C TRP A 4 1.56 -8.80 -9.06
N GLY A 5 2.10 -10.02 -9.01
CA GLY A 5 3.07 -10.47 -10.01
C GLY A 5 3.46 -11.94 -9.91
N GLY A 6 3.37 -12.55 -8.72
CA GLY A 6 3.77 -13.96 -8.52
C GLY A 6 3.03 -14.99 -9.36
N ARG A 7 1.86 -14.66 -9.94
CA ARG A 7 1.09 -15.55 -10.82
C ARG A 7 1.41 -15.38 -12.31
N PHE A 8 1.98 -14.25 -12.73
CA PHE A 8 2.18 -13.92 -14.14
C PHE A 8 3.64 -14.12 -14.54
N THR A 9 3.86 -14.67 -15.73
CA THR A 9 5.21 -14.94 -16.26
C THR A 9 5.78 -13.81 -17.10
N GLN A 10 4.96 -12.82 -17.46
CA GLN A 10 5.31 -11.70 -18.33
C GLN A 10 4.79 -10.37 -17.75
N ALA A 11 5.43 -9.28 -18.14
CA ALA A 11 5.00 -7.94 -17.77
C ALA A 11 3.75 -7.52 -18.55
N ALA A 12 2.96 -6.62 -17.97
CA ALA A 12 1.85 -5.99 -18.66
C ALA A 12 2.33 -5.10 -19.83
N ASP A 13 1.57 -5.11 -20.92
CA ASP A 13 1.77 -4.16 -22.03
C ASP A 13 1.59 -2.72 -21.52
N LYS A 14 2.40 -1.79 -22.03
CA LYS A 14 2.36 -0.38 -21.61
C LYS A 14 0.97 0.24 -21.77
N ARG A 15 0.28 -0.05 -22.88
CA ARG A 15 -1.05 0.50 -23.17
C ARG A 15 -2.07 -0.01 -22.16
N PHE A 16 -1.94 -1.28 -21.74
CA PHE A 16 -2.77 -1.84 -20.69
C PHE A 16 -2.53 -1.14 -19.34
N LYS A 17 -1.26 -0.90 -19.00
CA LYS A 17 -0.91 -0.14 -17.78
C LYS A 17 -1.51 1.26 -17.79
N ASP A 18 -1.32 2.01 -18.88
CA ASP A 18 -1.82 3.39 -19.00
C ASP A 18 -3.37 3.44 -18.93
N PHE A 19 -4.05 2.39 -19.42
CA PHE A 19 -5.50 2.27 -19.35
C PHE A 19 -6.00 1.90 -17.94
N ASN A 20 -5.30 1.01 -17.25
CA ASN A 20 -5.72 0.46 -15.95
C ASN A 20 -5.35 1.35 -14.76
N ASP A 21 -4.27 2.13 -14.85
CA ASP A 21 -3.78 2.94 -13.75
C ASP A 21 -4.79 4.05 -13.36
N SER A 22 -5.21 4.06 -12.11
CA SER A 22 -6.11 5.06 -11.52
C SER A 22 -5.37 6.26 -10.92
N LEU A 23 -4.03 6.22 -10.86
CA LEU A 23 -3.19 7.22 -10.18
C LEU A 23 -3.51 8.67 -10.58
N ARG A 24 -3.86 8.89 -11.85
CA ARG A 24 -4.20 10.20 -12.41
C ARG A 24 -5.38 10.90 -11.71
N PHE A 25 -6.21 10.18 -10.96
CA PHE A 25 -7.33 10.75 -10.22
C PHE A 25 -7.40 10.30 -8.76
N ASP A 26 -6.94 9.09 -8.42
CA ASP A 26 -7.02 8.56 -7.06
C ASP A 26 -6.00 9.18 -6.09
N TYR A 27 -4.94 9.84 -6.60
CA TYR A 27 -3.92 10.49 -5.76
C TYR A 27 -4.51 11.48 -4.75
N ARG A 28 -5.71 11.98 -5.01
CA ARG A 28 -6.48 12.85 -4.10
C ARG A 28 -6.83 12.16 -2.79
N LEU A 29 -6.80 10.83 -2.76
CA LEU A 29 -7.07 10.00 -1.60
C LEU A 29 -5.80 9.64 -0.81
N ALA A 30 -4.63 10.16 -1.19
CA ALA A 30 -3.35 9.81 -0.57
C ALA A 30 -3.36 10.03 0.95
N GLU A 31 -3.89 11.16 1.42
CA GLU A 31 -3.99 11.44 2.86
C GLU A 31 -4.86 10.41 3.58
N GLN A 32 -6.01 10.04 3.00
CA GLN A 32 -6.92 9.07 3.57
C GLN A 32 -6.32 7.66 3.57
N ASP A 33 -5.58 7.28 2.53
CA ASP A 33 -4.89 6.00 2.42
C ASP A 33 -3.75 5.86 3.44
N ILE A 34 -3.00 6.95 3.68
CA ILE A 34 -1.96 7.02 4.71
C ILE A 34 -2.58 6.87 6.11
N GLN A 35 -3.64 7.62 6.41
CA GLN A 35 -4.34 7.51 7.69
C GLN A 35 -4.93 6.11 7.90
N GLY A 36 -5.49 5.52 6.85
CA GLY A 36 -5.97 4.14 6.84
C GLY A 36 -4.84 3.15 7.11
N SER A 37 -3.67 3.35 6.50
CA SER A 37 -2.48 2.51 6.69
C SER A 37 -1.95 2.56 8.12
N ILE A 38 -1.93 3.73 8.76
CA ILE A 38 -1.60 3.89 10.20
C ILE A 38 -2.62 3.15 11.09
N GLY A 39 -3.91 3.27 10.76
CA GLY A 39 -4.97 2.51 11.45
C GLY A 39 -4.78 1.00 11.31
N TRP A 40 -4.42 0.53 10.11
CA TRP A 40 -4.18 -0.87 9.83
C TRP A 40 -2.93 -1.41 10.54
N SER A 41 -1.83 -0.65 10.60
CA SER A 41 -0.63 -1.07 11.34
C SER A 41 -0.94 -1.31 12.83
N LYS A 42 -1.79 -0.48 13.44
CA LYS A 42 -2.25 -0.67 14.83
C LYS A 42 -3.13 -1.93 14.97
N ALA A 43 -3.93 -2.27 13.97
CA ALA A 43 -4.70 -3.51 13.97
C ALA A 43 -3.80 -4.74 13.89
N LEU A 44 -2.72 -4.69 13.11
CA LEU A 44 -1.75 -5.79 12.97
C LEU A 44 -1.01 -6.12 14.28
N VAL A 45 -0.75 -5.12 15.13
CA VAL A 45 -0.20 -5.35 16.48
C VAL A 45 -1.16 -6.17 17.35
N LYS A 46 -2.46 -5.90 17.28
CA LYS A 46 -3.48 -6.61 18.09
C LYS A 46 -3.55 -8.10 17.81
N VAL A 47 -3.16 -8.51 16.59
CA VAL A 47 -3.12 -9.90 16.17
C VAL A 47 -1.70 -10.46 16.11
N ASN A 48 -0.73 -9.75 16.70
CA ASN A 48 0.68 -10.13 16.80
C ASN A 48 1.37 -10.39 15.45
N VAL A 49 0.92 -9.72 14.38
CA VAL A 49 1.61 -9.74 13.07
C VAL A 49 2.78 -8.76 13.08
N LEU A 50 2.66 -7.66 13.81
CA LEU A 50 3.73 -6.69 14.04
C LEU A 50 4.03 -6.58 15.54
N THR A 51 5.29 -6.31 15.88
CA THR A 51 5.64 -5.82 17.22
C THR A 51 5.24 -4.36 17.39
N VAL A 52 5.25 -3.87 18.64
CA VAL A 52 4.98 -2.46 18.95
C VAL A 52 6.06 -1.56 18.32
N GLU A 53 7.32 -2.01 18.35
CA GLU A 53 8.45 -1.28 17.78
C GLU A 53 8.34 -1.17 16.26
N GLU A 54 7.99 -2.27 15.57
CA GLU A 54 7.77 -2.27 14.12
C GLU A 54 6.62 -1.35 13.72
N GLN A 55 5.51 -1.39 14.47
CA GLN A 55 4.38 -0.52 14.22
C GLN A 55 4.73 0.96 14.38
N HIS A 56 5.49 1.30 15.42
CA HIS A 56 5.92 2.67 15.66
C HIS A 56 6.85 3.18 14.54
N GLN A 57 7.79 2.35 14.07
CA GLN A 57 8.64 2.69 12.93
C GLN A 57 7.82 2.91 11.65
N LEU A 58 6.81 2.08 11.39
CA LEU A 58 5.90 2.26 10.25
C LEU A 58 5.09 3.54 10.34
N GLU A 59 4.51 3.85 11.51
CA GLU A 59 3.73 5.09 11.70
C GLU A 59 4.62 6.33 11.59
N GLN A 60 5.87 6.29 12.04
CA GLN A 60 6.83 7.38 11.82
C GLN A 60 7.19 7.58 10.35
N ALA A 61 7.29 6.51 9.56
CA ALA A 61 7.61 6.60 8.13
C ALA A 61 6.42 7.08 7.28
N LEU A 62 5.19 6.94 7.78
CA LEU A 62 3.96 7.34 7.11
C LEU A 62 3.56 8.80 7.37
N ASN A 63 4.10 9.43 8.42
CA ASN A 63 3.90 10.85 8.75
C ASN A 63 4.97 11.73 8.11
#